data_AF-A0AAN9HRL1-F1
#
_entry.id   AF-A0AAN9HRL1-F1
#
_cell.length_a   1.000
_cell.length_b   1.000
_cell.length_c   1.000
_cell.angle_alpha   90.00
_cell.angle_beta   90.00
_cell.angle_gamma   90.00
#
_symmetry.space_group_name_H-M   'P 1'
#
loop_
_entity.id
_entity.type
_entity.pdbx_description
1 polymer ?
#
loop_
_entity_poly.entity_id
_entity_poly.type
_entity_poly.pdbx_seq_one_letter_code
_entity_poly.pdbx_strand_id
1 'polypeptide(L)'
;MGVQSHLSTLSQIMKTVDPKLHQHLEDLDGGEYLFAFRMLMVLFRREFSFADTLYLWELMWGMEYNPSNFSKYEEPDRTKGKEASSSAVYDKTLKQYGKFERKNMKTGHAEENCSLAIFLVTSVLEIKNRRILTEAKGVDDVVQILGDITSNLDAKKACTEALKLQKKYLSKTKKA
;
A
#
# COMPACT_ATOMS: atom_id res chain seq x y z
N MET A 1 8.85 -2.79 13.32
CA MET A 1 8.37 -2.47 11.95
C MET A 1 9.54 -1.88 11.19
N GLY A 2 10.03 -2.57 10.15
CA GLY A 2 11.21 -2.14 9.39
C GLY A 2 10.88 -2.02 7.91
N VAL A 3 11.53 -1.12 7.18
CA VAL A 3 11.19 -0.89 5.76
C VAL A 3 11.44 -2.11 4.89
N GLN A 4 12.30 -3.02 5.31
CA GLN A 4 12.47 -4.32 4.65
C GLN A 4 11.17 -5.13 4.59
N SER A 5 10.32 -5.11 5.63
CA SER A 5 9.03 -5.82 5.59
C SER A 5 8.08 -5.17 4.59
N HIS A 6 8.05 -3.83 4.50
CA HIS A 6 7.26 -3.13 3.50
C HIS A 6 7.70 -3.44 2.07
N LEU A 7 9.01 -3.54 1.82
CA LEU A 7 9.55 -3.90 0.50
C LEU A 7 9.26 -5.34 0.12
N SER A 8 9.37 -6.28 1.08
CA SER A 8 8.95 -7.66 0.87
C SER A 8 7.47 -7.76 0.55
N THR A 9 6.61 -7.02 1.26
CA THR A 9 5.16 -6.97 0.96
C THR A 9 4.88 -6.32 -0.40
N LEU A 10 5.62 -5.26 -0.76
CA LEU A 10 5.53 -4.67 -2.10
C LEU A 10 5.85 -5.70 -3.19
N SER A 11 6.93 -6.47 -3.01
CA SER A 11 7.32 -7.53 -3.94
C SER A 11 6.21 -8.58 -4.11
N GLN A 12 5.62 -9.06 -3.01
CA GLN A 12 4.49 -9.99 -3.04
C GLN A 12 3.25 -9.42 -3.74
N ILE A 13 2.92 -8.15 -3.46
CA ILE A 13 1.81 -7.45 -4.12
C ILE A 13 2.07 -7.35 -5.63
N MET A 14 3.27 -6.93 -6.04
CA MET A 14 3.63 -6.80 -7.46
C MET A 14 3.56 -8.15 -8.18
N LYS A 15 4.10 -9.22 -7.59
CA LYS A 15 3.99 -10.58 -8.12
C LYS A 15 2.54 -11.00 -8.39
N THR A 16 1.63 -10.58 -7.53
CA THR A 16 0.19 -10.90 -7.66
C THR A 16 -0.53 -9.98 -8.64
N VAL A 17 -0.24 -8.68 -8.59
CA VAL A 17 -0.95 -7.63 -9.33
C VAL A 17 -0.48 -7.57 -10.78
N ASP A 18 0.83 -7.56 -10.99
CA ASP A 18 1.49 -7.58 -12.29
C ASP A 18 2.76 -8.47 -12.27
N PRO A 19 2.60 -9.78 -12.48
CA PRO A 19 3.72 -10.72 -12.50
C PRO A 19 4.72 -10.44 -13.63
N LYS A 20 4.30 -9.82 -14.74
CA LYS A 20 5.19 -9.55 -15.87
C LYS A 20 6.16 -8.43 -15.53
N LEU A 21 5.65 -7.35 -14.95
CA LEU A 21 6.50 -6.25 -14.48
C LEU A 21 7.41 -6.70 -13.33
N HIS A 22 6.90 -7.54 -12.41
CA HIS A 22 7.71 -8.11 -11.34
C HIS A 22 8.87 -8.95 -11.87
N GLN A 23 8.61 -9.87 -12.81
CA GLN A 23 9.67 -10.70 -13.41
C GLN A 23 10.73 -9.84 -14.12
N HIS A 24 10.31 -8.84 -14.90
CA HIS A 24 11.25 -7.93 -15.56
C HIS A 24 12.12 -7.19 -14.54
N LEU A 25 11.56 -6.74 -13.42
CA LEU A 25 12.34 -6.10 -12.36
C LEU A 25 13.29 -7.09 -11.66
N GLU A 26 12.92 -8.36 -11.48
CA GLU A 26 13.84 -9.40 -10.98
C GLU A 26 15.01 -9.61 -11.95
N ASP A 27 14.75 -9.68 -13.25
CA ASP A 27 15.78 -9.87 -14.29
C ASP A 27 16.77 -8.69 -14.36
N LEU A 28 16.38 -7.53 -13.85
CA LEU A 28 17.22 -6.33 -13.71
C LEU A 28 17.92 -6.21 -12.35
N ASP A 29 17.93 -7.25 -11.52
CA ASP A 29 18.40 -7.25 -10.12
C ASP A 29 17.62 -6.27 -9.19
N GLY A 30 16.40 -5.89 -9.59
CA GLY A 30 15.51 -4.97 -8.89
C GLY A 30 14.37 -5.63 -8.11
N GLY A 31 14.37 -6.97 -7.95
CA GLY A 31 13.29 -7.76 -7.35
C GLY A 31 12.99 -7.47 -5.88
N GLU A 32 13.95 -6.89 -5.16
CA GLU A 32 13.81 -6.45 -3.75
C GLU A 32 13.25 -5.02 -3.63
N TYR A 33 13.00 -4.32 -4.75
CA TYR A 33 12.39 -3.00 -4.80
C TYR A 33 13.13 -1.91 -3.99
N LEU A 34 14.45 -2.04 -3.78
CA LEU A 34 15.23 -1.08 -3.00
C LEU A 34 15.13 0.37 -3.54
N PHE A 35 14.92 0.55 -4.85
CA PHE A 35 14.67 1.86 -5.46
C PHE A 35 13.41 2.57 -4.90
N ALA A 36 12.44 1.83 -4.35
CA ALA A 36 11.23 2.37 -3.74
C ALA A 36 11.39 2.74 -2.25
N PHE A 37 12.55 2.44 -1.64
CA PHE A 37 12.83 2.72 -0.23
C PHE A 37 12.53 4.18 0.14
N ARG A 38 12.97 5.12 -0.72
CA ARG A 38 12.77 6.56 -0.51
C ARG A 38 11.29 6.95 -0.50
N MET A 39 10.45 6.31 -1.31
CA MET A 39 9.01 6.58 -1.35
C MET A 39 8.32 6.16 -0.04
N LEU A 40 8.72 5.00 0.51
CA LEU A 40 8.12 4.46 1.73
C LEU A 40 8.66 5.11 3.01
N MET A 41 9.98 5.34 3.10
CA MET A 41 10.63 5.88 4.30
C MET A 41 10.13 7.26 4.72
N VAL A 42 9.88 8.13 3.74
CA VAL A 42 9.40 9.50 3.99
C VAL A 42 7.97 9.70 3.50
N LEU A 43 7.19 8.62 3.38
CA LEU A 43 5.77 8.64 2.97
C LEU A 43 5.50 9.59 1.79
N PHE A 44 6.25 9.38 0.71
CA PHE A 44 6.17 10.13 -0.54
C PHE A 44 6.45 11.64 -0.44
N ARG A 45 6.99 12.13 0.68
CA ARG A 45 7.27 13.56 0.90
C ARG A 45 8.08 14.24 -0.20
N ARG A 46 8.95 13.51 -0.90
CA ARG A 46 9.74 14.06 -2.01
C ARG A 46 9.17 13.75 -3.40
N GLU A 47 8.06 13.00 -3.52
CA GLU A 47 7.41 12.73 -4.81
C GLU A 47 6.28 13.69 -5.14
N PHE A 48 5.74 14.38 -4.13
CA PHE A 48 4.59 15.27 -4.26
C PHE A 48 4.98 16.72 -3.95
N SER A 49 4.19 17.66 -4.46
CA SER A 49 4.23 19.04 -3.98
C SER A 49 3.93 19.11 -2.47
N PHE A 50 4.24 20.22 -1.81
CA PHE A 50 3.94 20.38 -0.39
C PHE A 50 2.44 20.23 -0.10
N ALA A 51 1.59 20.90 -0.88
CA ALA A 51 0.14 20.84 -0.71
C ALA A 51 -0.40 19.42 -0.96
N ASP A 52 0.07 18.76 -2.03
CA ASP A 52 -0.35 17.38 -2.34
C ASP A 52 0.13 16.40 -1.28
N THR A 53 1.30 16.62 -0.68
CA THR A 53 1.80 15.80 0.42
C THR A 53 0.87 15.87 1.63
N LEU A 54 0.48 17.09 2.04
CA LEU A 54 -0.43 17.26 3.19
C LEU A 54 -1.78 16.57 2.91
N TYR A 55 -2.34 16.81 1.73
CA TYR A 55 -3.58 16.17 1.29
C TYR A 55 -3.46 14.64 1.28
N LEU A 56 -2.35 14.10 0.77
CA LEU A 56 -2.08 12.67 0.71
C LEU A 56 -2.07 12.06 2.11
N TRP A 57 -1.38 12.69 3.06
CA TRP A 57 -1.27 12.19 4.43
C TRP A 57 -2.62 12.19 5.16
N GLU A 58 -3.38 13.29 5.07
CA GLU A 58 -4.73 13.37 5.64
C GLU A 58 -5.64 12.28 5.07
N LEU A 59 -5.57 12.05 3.76
CA LEU A 59 -6.32 10.99 3.10
C LEU A 59 -5.88 9.61 3.58
N MET A 60 -4.56 9.34 3.64
CA MET A 60 -4.04 8.05 4.09
C MET A 60 -4.47 7.73 5.53
N TRP A 61 -4.30 8.67 6.46
CA TRP A 61 -4.72 8.51 7.85
C TRP A 61 -6.23 8.23 7.97
N GLY A 62 -7.07 8.95 7.22
CA GLY A 62 -8.51 8.69 7.22
C GLY A 62 -8.90 7.35 6.59
N MET A 63 -8.13 6.86 5.62
CA MET A 63 -8.39 5.60 4.93
C MET A 63 -7.95 4.38 5.74
N GLU A 64 -6.85 4.50 6.47
CA GLU A 64 -6.25 3.46 7.32
C GLU A 64 -6.74 3.51 8.78
N TYR A 65 -7.63 4.46 9.10
CA TYR A 65 -8.15 4.60 10.45
C TYR A 65 -8.74 3.29 10.98
N ASN A 66 -8.26 2.88 12.16
CA ASN A 66 -8.72 1.71 12.89
C ASN A 66 -9.10 2.14 14.32
N PRO A 67 -10.38 1.99 14.73
CA PRO A 67 -10.83 2.37 16.07
C PRO A 67 -10.09 1.66 17.21
N SER A 68 -9.58 0.45 16.95
CA SER A 68 -8.86 -0.36 17.95
C SER A 68 -7.39 0.00 18.08
N ASN A 69 -6.86 0.92 17.26
CA ASN A 69 -5.45 1.34 17.35
C ASN A 69 -5.10 1.90 18.71
N PHE A 70 -6.03 2.59 19.38
CA PHE A 70 -5.80 3.15 20.70
C PHE A 70 -5.59 2.06 21.77
N SER A 71 -6.35 0.95 21.69
CA SER A 71 -6.22 -0.17 22.63
C SER A 71 -4.86 -0.86 22.61
N LYS A 72 -4.04 -0.66 21.57
CA LYS A 72 -2.65 -1.15 21.54
C LYS A 72 -1.72 -0.39 22.50
N TYR A 73 -2.12 0.82 22.92
CA TYR A 73 -1.36 1.68 23.83
C TYR A 73 -1.95 1.70 25.24
N GLU A 74 -3.15 1.15 25.44
CA GLU A 74 -3.69 0.92 26.78
C GLU A 74 -2.96 -0.26 27.42
N GLU A 75 -2.59 -0.13 28.70
CA GLU A 75 -2.10 -1.27 29.47
C GLU A 75 -3.19 -2.35 29.52
N PRO A 76 -2.83 -3.65 29.55
CA PRO A 76 -3.81 -4.73 29.54
C PRO A 76 -4.61 -4.72 30.83
N ASP A 77 -5.75 -4.02 30.83
CA ASP A 77 -6.68 -4.06 31.94
C ASP A 77 -7.30 -5.46 31.97
N ARG A 78 -7.15 -6.16 33.11
CA ARG A 78 -7.52 -7.58 33.30
C ARG A 78 -9.04 -7.76 33.40
N THR A 79 -9.82 -7.23 32.48
CA THR A 79 -11.26 -7.50 32.44
C THR A 79 -11.82 -7.10 31.09
N LYS A 80 -12.06 -8.08 30.21
CA LYS A 80 -13.23 -8.14 29.31
C LYS A 80 -13.33 -9.50 28.62
N GLY A 81 -14.43 -10.18 28.89
CA GLY A 81 -14.77 -11.48 28.31
C GLY A 81 -15.10 -11.39 26.83
N LYS A 82 -14.84 -12.48 26.11
CA LYS A 82 -15.18 -12.66 24.70
C LYS A 82 -16.70 -12.79 24.55
N GLU A 83 -17.35 -11.75 24.03
CA GLU A 83 -18.72 -11.85 23.54
C GLU A 83 -18.73 -12.27 22.07
N ALA A 84 -19.45 -13.35 21.77
CA ALA A 84 -19.66 -13.83 20.41
C ALA A 84 -20.50 -12.81 19.62
N SER A 85 -19.87 -12.16 18.64
CA SER A 85 -20.49 -11.09 17.86
C SER A 85 -21.35 -11.65 16.73
N SER A 86 -22.61 -11.19 16.65
CA SER A 86 -23.50 -11.45 15.52
C SER A 86 -23.07 -10.66 14.26
N SER A 87 -23.40 -11.14 13.07
CA SER A 87 -22.96 -10.54 11.78
C SER A 87 -23.38 -9.08 11.59
N ALA A 88 -24.54 -8.68 12.13
CA ALA A 88 -25.04 -7.31 12.08
C ALA A 88 -24.25 -6.35 12.99
N VAL A 89 -23.77 -6.82 14.14
CA VAL A 89 -22.93 -6.04 15.09
C VAL A 89 -21.52 -5.86 14.51
N TYR A 90 -20.98 -6.90 13.87
CA TYR A 90 -19.71 -6.84 13.16
C TYR A 90 -19.73 -5.78 12.04
N ASP A 91 -20.79 -5.76 11.21
CA ASP A 91 -20.91 -4.81 10.10
C ASP A 91 -21.14 -3.36 10.57
N LYS A 92 -21.80 -3.15 11.72
CA LYS A 92 -21.95 -1.84 12.36
C LYS A 92 -20.61 -1.32 12.90
N THR A 93 -19.82 -2.19 13.52
CA THR A 93 -18.50 -1.87 14.06
C THR A 93 -17.51 -1.53 12.95
N LEU A 94 -17.55 -2.26 11.83
CA LEU A 94 -16.73 -2.00 10.65
C LEU A 94 -16.97 -0.64 9.98
N LYS A 95 -18.12 0.01 10.19
CA LYS A 95 -18.39 1.34 9.62
C LYS A 95 -17.52 2.44 10.23
N GLN A 96 -16.97 2.21 11.42
CA GLN A 96 -16.07 3.15 12.09
C GLN A 96 -14.66 3.13 11.51
N TYR A 97 -14.29 2.09 10.77
CA TYR A 97 -12.99 1.95 10.13
C TYR A 97 -12.90 2.81 8.87
N GLY A 98 -11.70 3.32 8.60
CA GLY A 98 -11.35 3.95 7.34
C GLY A 98 -11.61 3.00 6.16
N LYS A 99 -11.89 3.56 4.97
CA LYS A 99 -12.39 2.73 3.85
C LYS A 99 -11.40 1.64 3.42
N PHE A 100 -10.10 1.92 3.48
CA PHE A 100 -9.04 0.97 3.13
C PHE A 100 -8.99 -0.15 4.18
N GLU A 101 -8.89 0.23 5.46
CA GLU A 101 -8.80 -0.73 6.57
C GLU A 101 -10.05 -1.59 6.70
N ARG A 102 -11.23 -0.99 6.58
CA ARG A 102 -12.52 -1.69 6.56
C ARG A 102 -12.54 -2.79 5.49
N LYS A 103 -11.92 -2.53 4.33
CA LYS A 103 -11.89 -3.51 3.24
C LYS A 103 -10.96 -4.67 3.57
N ASN A 104 -9.78 -4.39 4.11
CA ASN A 104 -8.83 -5.40 4.59
C ASN A 104 -9.47 -6.34 5.62
N MET A 105 -10.16 -5.77 6.62
CA MET A 105 -10.87 -6.53 7.65
C MET A 105 -11.97 -7.43 7.07
N LYS A 106 -12.77 -6.93 6.13
CA LYS A 106 -13.82 -7.73 5.44
C LYS A 106 -13.26 -8.88 4.62
N THR A 107 -12.02 -8.77 4.17
CA THR A 107 -11.37 -9.81 3.36
C THR A 107 -10.57 -10.81 4.18
N GLY A 108 -10.50 -10.64 5.51
CA GLY A 108 -9.67 -11.47 6.39
C GLY A 108 -8.17 -11.28 6.16
N HIS A 109 -7.78 -10.23 5.42
CA HIS A 109 -6.38 -9.84 5.24
C HIS A 109 -6.07 -8.80 6.29
N ALA A 110 -5.65 -9.26 7.46
CA ALA A 110 -5.04 -8.43 8.50
C ALA A 110 -3.51 -8.58 8.46
N GLU A 111 -2.92 -8.59 7.25
CA GLU A 111 -1.47 -8.50 7.13
C GLU A 111 -1.03 -7.13 7.65
N GLU A 112 -0.40 -7.09 8.82
CA GLU A 112 0.04 -5.85 9.50
C GLU A 112 0.94 -4.95 8.63
N ASN A 113 1.48 -5.49 7.54
CA ASN A 113 2.41 -4.78 6.65
C ASN A 113 1.74 -4.21 5.37
N CYS A 114 0.45 -4.49 5.12
CA CYS A 114 -0.22 -4.11 3.87
C CYS A 114 -0.83 -2.70 3.95
N SER A 115 0.01 -1.67 3.91
CA SER A 115 -0.41 -0.26 3.98
C SER A 115 -0.78 0.33 2.61
N LEU A 116 -1.59 1.38 2.61
CA LEU A 116 -1.94 2.18 1.45
C LEU A 116 -0.70 2.79 0.79
N ALA A 117 0.35 3.08 1.58
CA ALA A 117 1.64 3.54 1.06
C ALA A 117 2.25 2.55 0.06
N ILE A 118 2.15 1.25 0.33
CA ILE A 118 2.68 0.21 -0.57
C ILE A 118 1.88 0.18 -1.88
N PHE A 119 0.56 0.25 -1.80
CA PHE A 119 -0.28 0.33 -3.00
C PHE A 119 -0.08 1.62 -3.79
N LEU A 120 0.32 2.72 -3.13
CA LEU A 120 0.76 3.92 -3.84
C LEU A 120 2.02 3.64 -4.65
N VAL A 121 3.01 2.93 -4.10
CA VAL A 121 4.21 2.54 -4.88
C VAL A 121 3.80 1.65 -6.06
N THR A 122 2.96 0.65 -5.82
CA THR A 122 2.38 -0.21 -6.89
C THR A 122 1.72 0.63 -7.97
N SER A 123 0.97 1.68 -7.61
CA SER A 123 0.32 2.57 -8.59
C SER A 123 1.31 3.36 -9.43
N VAL A 124 2.39 3.85 -8.83
CA VAL A 124 3.45 4.59 -9.52
C VAL A 124 4.17 3.68 -10.52
N LEU A 125 4.46 2.44 -10.12
CA LEU A 125 5.05 1.43 -10.98
C LEU A 125 4.12 1.08 -12.16
N GLU A 126 2.83 0.87 -11.91
CA GLU A 126 1.84 0.60 -12.96
C GLU A 126 1.70 1.76 -13.96
N ILE A 127 1.81 3.02 -13.49
CA ILE A 127 1.79 4.21 -14.36
C ILE A 127 2.95 4.19 -15.36
N LYS A 128 4.13 3.70 -14.95
CA LYS A 128 5.33 3.62 -15.80
C LYS A 128 5.60 2.25 -16.38
N ASN A 129 4.72 1.27 -16.13
CA ASN A 129 4.89 -0.13 -16.53
C ASN A 129 5.39 -0.27 -17.97
N ARG A 130 4.71 0.39 -18.93
CA ARG A 130 5.12 0.35 -20.34
C ARG A 130 6.56 0.83 -20.55
N ARG A 131 6.94 1.98 -19.97
CA ARG A 131 8.30 2.53 -20.09
C ARG A 131 9.33 1.64 -19.41
N ILE A 132 9.04 1.15 -18.20
CA ILE A 132 9.95 0.25 -17.47
C ILE A 132 10.22 -1.02 -18.29
N LEU A 133 9.18 -1.63 -18.85
CA LEU A 133 9.31 -2.85 -19.66
C LEU A 133 10.08 -2.64 -20.97
N THR A 134 10.08 -1.43 -21.54
CA THR A 134 10.70 -1.18 -22.87
C THR A 134 12.05 -0.49 -22.80
N GLU A 135 12.25 0.39 -21.82
CA GLU A 135 13.40 1.28 -21.72
C GLU A 135 14.42 0.81 -20.67
N ALA A 136 13.98 0.19 -19.58
CA ALA A 136 14.88 -0.14 -18.46
C ALA A 136 15.73 -1.38 -18.76
N LYS A 137 17.05 -1.23 -18.65
CA LYS A 137 18.06 -2.29 -18.79
C LYS A 137 18.82 -2.55 -17.48
N GLY A 138 18.54 -1.77 -16.44
CA GLY A 138 19.04 -1.96 -15.09
C GLY A 138 18.24 -1.13 -14.09
N VAL A 139 18.53 -1.30 -12.79
CA VAL A 139 17.85 -0.58 -11.71
C VAL A 139 18.00 0.94 -11.83
N ASP A 140 19.14 1.42 -12.34
CA ASP A 140 19.39 2.87 -12.51
C ASP A 140 18.39 3.50 -13.50
N ASP A 141 18.09 2.80 -14.60
CA ASP A 141 17.07 3.25 -15.56
C ASP A 141 15.68 3.30 -14.90
N VAL A 142 15.36 2.32 -14.05
CA VAL A 142 14.10 2.31 -13.28
C VAL A 142 14.04 3.55 -12.38
N VAL A 143 15.11 3.85 -11.63
CA VAL A 143 15.19 5.03 -10.78
C VAL A 143 15.01 6.32 -11.60
N GLN A 144 15.64 6.41 -12.76
CA GLN A 144 15.52 7.56 -13.65
C GLN A 144 14.08 7.71 -14.19
N ILE A 145 13.47 6.63 -14.69
CA ILE A 145 12.09 6.62 -15.21
C ILE A 145 11.08 7.04 -14.13
N LEU A 146 11.31 6.62 -12.90
CA LEU A 146 10.48 7.00 -11.75
C LEU A 146 10.72 8.44 -11.31
N GLY A 147 11.97 8.92 -11.40
CA GLY A 147 12.35 10.31 -11.10
C GLY A 147 11.61 11.34 -11.98
N ASP A 148 11.31 11.01 -13.24
CA ASP A 148 10.52 11.87 -14.13
C ASP A 148 9.10 12.18 -13.61
N ILE A 149 8.58 11.38 -12.67
CA ILE A 149 7.24 11.54 -12.09
C ILE A 149 7.27 12.41 -10.85
N THR A 150 8.40 12.43 -10.15
CA THR A 150 8.60 13.13 -8.90
C THR A 150 8.24 14.61 -9.08
N SER A 151 7.30 15.11 -8.27
CA SER A 151 6.71 16.46 -8.26
C SER A 151 5.58 16.72 -9.24
N ASN A 152 5.21 15.78 -10.12
CA ASN A 152 4.10 15.91 -11.07
C ASN A 152 2.96 14.92 -10.81
N LEU A 153 2.99 14.23 -9.68
CA LEU A 153 2.00 13.21 -9.33
C LEU A 153 0.78 13.85 -8.65
N ASP A 154 -0.42 13.62 -9.20
CA ASP A 154 -1.67 14.02 -8.56
C ASP A 154 -2.04 13.04 -7.44
N ALA A 155 -2.07 13.52 -6.19
CA ALA A 155 -2.30 12.68 -5.01
C ALA A 155 -3.64 11.95 -5.06
N LYS A 156 -4.72 12.63 -5.49
CA LYS A 156 -6.07 12.05 -5.53
C LYS A 156 -6.14 10.92 -6.56
N LYS A 157 -5.54 11.10 -7.74
CA LYS A 157 -5.45 10.10 -8.80
C LYS A 157 -4.60 8.91 -8.35
N ALA A 158 -3.41 9.15 -7.79
CA ALA A 158 -2.55 8.11 -7.27
C ALA A 158 -3.27 7.25 -6.22
N CYS A 159 -3.96 7.88 -5.25
CA CYS A 159 -4.75 7.15 -4.26
C CYS A 159 -5.90 6.36 -4.88
N THR A 160 -6.59 6.91 -5.87
CA THR A 160 -7.69 6.21 -6.54
C THR A 160 -7.21 4.95 -7.25
N GLU A 161 -6.08 5.02 -7.95
CA GLU A 161 -5.45 3.86 -8.58
C GLU A 161 -4.92 2.86 -7.55
N ALA A 162 -4.26 3.33 -6.49
CA ALA A 162 -3.80 2.49 -5.37
C ALA A 162 -4.95 1.67 -4.77
N LEU A 163 -6.12 2.29 -4.55
CA LEU A 163 -7.30 1.59 -4.04
C LEU A 163 -7.83 0.55 -5.03
N LYS A 164 -7.77 0.79 -6.35
CA LYS A 164 -8.15 -0.21 -7.36
C LYS A 164 -7.21 -1.41 -7.31
N LEU A 165 -5.90 -1.15 -7.20
CA LEU A 165 -4.87 -2.18 -7.11
C LEU A 165 -5.03 -3.02 -5.83
N GLN A 166 -5.39 -2.41 -4.70
CA GLN A 166 -5.78 -3.13 -3.49
C GLN A 166 -6.97 -4.07 -3.75
N LYS A 167 -8.03 -3.62 -4.44
CA LYS A 167 -9.15 -4.51 -4.77
C LYS A 167 -8.70 -5.68 -5.65
N LYS A 168 -7.84 -5.40 -6.64
CA LYS A 168 -7.28 -6.40 -7.57
C LYS A 168 -6.47 -7.44 -6.79
N TYR A 169 -5.57 -7.01 -5.91
CA TYR A 169 -4.78 -7.87 -5.03
C TYR A 169 -5.67 -8.78 -4.18
N LEU A 170 -6.57 -8.18 -3.38
CA LEU A 170 -7.47 -8.93 -2.50
C LEU A 170 -8.38 -9.92 -3.24
N SER A 171 -8.74 -9.64 -4.49
CA SER A 171 -9.57 -10.55 -5.29
C SER A 171 -8.82 -11.77 -5.82
N LYS A 172 -7.50 -11.63 -6.01
CA LYS A 172 -6.62 -12.70 -6.48
C LYS A 172 -6.16 -13.58 -5.31
N THR A 173 -5.84 -12.98 -4.16
CA THR A 173 -5.41 -13.74 -2.97
C THR A 173 -6.53 -14.56 -2.35
N LYS A 174 -7.80 -14.18 -2.51
CA LYS A 174 -8.96 -15.00 -2.10
C LYS A 174 -9.19 -16.25 -2.95
N LYS A 175 -8.61 -16.33 -4.14
CA LYS A 175 -8.78 -17.45 -5.09
C LYS A 175 -7.61 -18.45 -5.07
N ALA A 176 -6.54 -18.10 -4.36
CA ALA A 176 -5.38 -18.96 -4.12
C ALA A 176 -5.59 -19.73 -2.81
#